data_AF-A0A4P8C5G3-F1
#
_entry.id   AF-A0A4P8C5G3-F1
#
_cell.length_a   1.000
_cell.length_b   1.000
_cell.length_c   1.000
_cell.angle_alpha   90.00
_cell.angle_beta   90.00
_cell.angle_gamma   90.00
#
_symmetry.space_group_name_H-M   'P 1'
#
loop_
_entity.id
_entity.type
_entity.pdbx_description
1 polymer ?
#
loop_
_entity_poly.entity_id
_entity_poly.type
_entity_poly.pdbx_seq_one_letter_code
_entity_poly.pdbx_strand_id
1 'polypeptide(L)' 'MKFMLNATGLPLQDLVFGASVYFPPFFKAFAFGFVIWLVVHRLLRGWIYAGDIWHPLLMDLSLFAICVCLALAILIAW' A
#
# COMPACT_ATOMS: atom_id res chain seq x y z
N MET A 1 -1.79 -39.55 4.06
CA MET A 1 -2.37 -39.25 5.38
C MET A 1 -3.07 -37.90 5.28
N LYS A 2 -4.40 -37.89 5.39
CA LYS A 2 -5.24 -36.68 5.26
C LYS A 2 -5.18 -35.94 6.59
N PHE A 3 -4.45 -34.82 6.65
CA PHE A 3 -4.47 -33.93 7.82
C PHE A 3 -5.84 -33.27 7.90
N MET A 4 -6.79 -33.93 8.56
CA MET A 4 -8.03 -33.31 9.00
C MET A 4 -7.71 -32.54 10.29
N LEU A 5 -7.26 -31.29 10.15
CA LEU A 5 -7.16 -30.37 11.27
C LEU A 5 -8.58 -30.04 11.72
N ASN A 6 -8.98 -30.61 12.85
CA ASN A 6 -10.22 -30.28 13.55
C ASN A 6 -10.13 -28.84 14.11
N ALA A 7 -10.27 -27.85 13.23
CA ALA A 7 -10.18 -26.43 13.57
C ALA A 7 -11.53 -25.91 14.08
N THR A 8 -12.01 -26.45 15.20
CA THR A 8 -13.08 -25.80 15.97
C THR A 8 -12.45 -24.94 17.06
N GLY A 9 -12.29 -23.64 16.78
CA GLY A 9 -12.46 -22.64 17.84
C GLY A 9 -11.26 -21.79 18.26
N LEU A 10 -10.73 -20.94 17.37
CA LEU A 10 -10.27 -19.61 17.76
C LEU A 10 -10.34 -18.66 16.56
N PRO A 11 -11.51 -18.02 16.30
CA PRO A 11 -11.65 -17.07 15.19
C PRO A 11 -10.61 -15.94 15.25
N LEU A 12 -10.12 -15.61 16.44
CA LEU A 12 -9.02 -14.68 16.65
C LEU A 12 -7.70 -15.16 16.04
N GLN A 13 -7.37 -16.45 16.09
CA GLN A 13 -6.10 -16.98 15.60
C GLN A 13 -6.09 -17.05 14.07
N ASP A 14 -7.21 -17.46 13.45
CA ASP A 14 -7.37 -17.42 11.99
C ASP A 14 -7.40 -15.97 11.48
N LEU A 15 -8.02 -15.04 12.22
CA LEU A 15 -8.00 -13.61 11.90
C LEU A 15 -6.60 -13.01 11.99
N VAL A 16 -5.84 -13.31 13.05
CA VAL A 16 -4.45 -12.86 13.21
C VAL A 16 -3.56 -13.46 12.14
N PHE A 17 -3.74 -14.73 11.79
CA PHE A 17 -2.98 -15.38 10.73
C PHE A 17 -3.30 -14.75 9.37
N GLY A 18 -4.58 -14.58 9.02
CA GLY A 18 -4.99 -13.88 7.81
C GLY A 18 -4.42 -12.46 7.75
N ALA A 19 -4.56 -11.68 8.83
CA ALA A 19 -3.98 -10.34 8.92
C ALA A 19 -2.46 -10.37 8.71
N SER A 20 -1.75 -11.35 9.29
CA SER A 20 -0.30 -11.53 9.13
C SER A 20 0.13 -12.02 7.76
N VAL A 21 -0.77 -12.59 6.94
CA VAL A 21 -0.49 -12.99 5.56
C VAL A 21 -0.76 -11.83 4.59
N TYR A 22 -1.74 -10.98 4.89
CA TYR A 22 -2.05 -9.78 4.09
C TYR A 22 -1.17 -8.57 4.44
N PHE A 23 -0.74 -8.42 5.70
CA PHE A 23 0.14 -7.32 6.13
C PHE A 23 1.48 -7.29 5.39
N PRO A 24 2.23 -8.40 5.27
CA PRO A 24 3.54 -8.40 4.61
C PRO A 24 3.50 -7.94 3.14
N PRO A 25 2.60 -8.45 2.27
CA PRO A 25 2.51 -7.97 0.90
C PRO A 25 1.97 -6.54 0.82
N PHE A 26 1.06 -6.13 1.71
CA PHE A 26 0.58 -4.76 1.76
C PHE A 26 1.69 -3.77 2.15
N PHE A 27 2.52 -4.12 3.14
CA PHE A 27 3.71 -3.34 3.50
C PHE A 27 4.74 -3.29 2.39
N LYS A 28 4.92 -4.39 1.63
CA LYS A 28 5.76 -4.38 0.42
C LYS A 28 5.23 -3.41 -0.63
N ALA A 29 3.92 -3.43 -0.90
CA ALA A 29 3.30 -2.51 -1.84
C ALA A 29 3.43 -1.05 -1.37
N PHE A 30 3.24 -0.80 -0.07
CA PHE A 30 3.41 0.53 0.52
C PHE A 30 4.85 1.03 0.42
N ALA A 31 5.84 0.20 0.77
CA ALA A 31 7.26 0.54 0.65
C ALA A 31 7.66 0.81 -0.80
N PHE A 32 7.18 -0.01 -1.74
CA PHE A 32 7.44 0.18 -3.17
C PHE A 32 6.76 1.46 -3.71
N GLY A 33 5.50 1.69 -3.33
CA GLY A 33 4.76 2.91 -3.66
C GLY A 33 5.42 4.16 -3.10
N PHE A 34 6.00 4.09 -1.90
CA PHE A 34 6.76 5.18 -1.31
C PHE A 34 8.02 5.53 -2.11
N VAL A 35 8.76 4.53 -2.60
CA VAL A 35 9.92 4.77 -3.46
C VAL A 35 9.51 5.44 -4.78
N ILE A 36 8.43 4.96 -5.41
CA ILE A 36 7.88 5.59 -6.64
C ILE A 36 7.48 7.03 -6.36
N TRP A 37 6.75 7.25 -5.26
CA TRP A 37 6.30 8.57 -4.86
C TRP A 37 7.45 9.54 -4.62
N LEU A 38 8.57 9.12 -4.00
CA LEU A 38 9.73 10.01 -3.81
C LEU A 38 10.27 10.57 -5.13
N VAL A 39 10.28 9.76 -6.19
CA VAL A 39 10.72 10.19 -7.53
C VAL A 39 9.70 11.15 -8.14
N VAL A 40 8.42 10.78 -8.11
CA VAL A 40 7.32 11.56 -8.70
C VAL A 40 7.15 12.91 -7.98
N HIS A 41 7.13 12.90 -6.65
CA HIS A 41 7.03 14.08 -5.80
C HIS A 41 8.18 15.04 -6.06
N ARG A 42 9.43 14.55 -6.18
CA ARG A 42 10.57 15.43 -6.50
C ARG A 42 10.37 16.18 -7.81
N LEU A 43 9.78 15.52 -8.82
CA LEU A 43 9.55 16.12 -10.14
C LEU A 43 8.37 17.11 -10.12
N LEU A 44 7.27 16.74 -9.47
CA LEU A 44 6.05 17.55 -9.42
C LEU A 44 6.10 18.65 -8.34
N ARG A 45 7.05 18.61 -7.39
CA ARG A 45 7.17 19.61 -6.32
C ARG A 45 7.16 21.04 -6.85
N GLY A 46 7.93 21.32 -7.90
CA GLY A 46 8.00 22.68 -8.47
C GLY A 46 6.64 23.20 -8.95
N TRP A 47 5.79 22.30 -9.46
CA TRP A 47 4.42 22.61 -9.87
C TRP A 47 3.45 22.67 -8.70
N ILE A 48 3.54 21.72 -7.77
CA ILE A 48 2.64 21.64 -6.60
C ILE A 48 2.72 22.90 -5.73
N TYR A 49 3.92 23.45 -5.59
CA TYR A 49 4.18 24.64 -4.78
C TYR A 49 4.25 25.94 -5.60
N ALA A 50 3.81 25.94 -6.87
CA ALA A 50 3.80 27.13 -7.72
C ALA A 50 2.78 28.21 -7.30
N GLY A 51 1.88 27.89 -6.37
CA GLY A 51 0.86 28.82 -5.84
C GLY A 51 -0.52 28.68 -6.50
N ASP A 52 -0.64 27.96 -7.61
CA ASP A 52 -1.92 27.69 -8.29
C ASP A 52 -2.80 26.63 -7.59
N ILE A 53 -2.21 25.81 -6.71
CA ILE A 53 -2.90 24.70 -6.05
C ILE A 53 -3.33 25.11 -4.63
N TRP A 54 -4.63 24.98 -4.35
CA TRP A 54 -5.24 25.45 -3.11
C TRP A 54 -4.77 24.68 -1.86
N HIS A 55 -4.65 23.35 -1.94
CA HIS A 55 -4.14 22.51 -0.86
C HIS A 55 -3.02 21.57 -1.35
N PRO A 56 -1.75 22.04 -1.37
CA PRO A 56 -0.62 21.24 -1.86
C PRO A 56 -0.44 19.92 -1.07
N LEU A 57 -0.76 19.92 0.22
CA LEU A 57 -0.71 18.71 1.05
C LEU A 57 -1.76 17.65 0.65
N LEU A 58 -2.97 18.07 0.24
CA LEU A 58 -3.99 17.13 -0.27
C LEU A 58 -3.56 16.54 -1.62
N MET A 59 -2.94 17.34 -2.48
CA MET A 59 -2.39 16.90 -3.76
C MET A 59 -1.27 15.87 -3.57
N ASP A 60 -0.39 16.08 -2.59
CA ASP A 60 0.68 15.14 -2.29
C ASP A 60 0.18 13.80 -1.74
N LEU A 61 -0.85 13.83 -0.88
CA LEU A 61 -1.47 12.62 -0.34
C LEU A 61 -2.18 11.81 -1.45
N SER A 62 -2.86 12.47 -2.38
CA SER A 62 -3.53 11.78 -3.49
C SER A 62 -2.52 11.17 -4.46
N LEU A 63 -1.44 11.87 -4.78
CA LEU A 63 -0.31 11.32 -5.56
C LEU A 63 0.31 10.10 -4.86
N PHE A 64 0.47 10.17 -3.55
CA PHE A 64 0.97 9.05 -2.76
C PHE A 64 0.04 7.84 -2.83
N ALA A 65 -1.27 8.04 -2.65
CA ALA A 65 -2.26 6.98 -2.77
C ALA A 65 -2.25 6.33 -4.16
N ILE A 66 -2.14 7.10 -5.23
CA ILE A 66 -2.04 6.58 -6.62
C ILE A 66 -0.77 5.73 -6.78
N CYS A 67 0.37 6.17 -6.23
CA CYS A 67 1.62 5.42 -6.29
C CYS A 67 1.51 4.08 -5.54
N VAL A 68 0.86 4.06 -4.38
CA VAL A 68 0.61 2.83 -3.61
C VAL A 68 -0.35 1.89 -4.35
N CYS A 69 -1.40 2.42 -4.98
CA CYS A 69 -2.31 1.61 -5.82
C CYS A 69 -1.60 1.00 -7.03
N LEU A 70 -0.74 1.77 -7.71
CA LEU A 70 0.09 1.26 -8.82
C LEU A 70 1.07 0.19 -8.35
N ALA A 71 1.74 0.43 -7.22
CA ALA A 71 2.64 -0.54 -6.61
C ALA A 71 1.92 -1.86 -6.25
N LEU A 72 0.72 -1.76 -5.69
CA LEU A 72 -0.12 -2.92 -5.40
C LEU A 72 -0.52 -3.66 -6.68
N ALA A 73 -0.95 -2.95 -7.72
CA ALA A 73 -1.33 -3.55 -9.01
C ALA A 73 -0.16 -4.30 -9.65
N ILE A 74 1.05 -3.72 -9.64
CA ILE A 74 2.27 -4.36 -10.14
C ILE A 74 2.59 -5.61 -9.32
N LEU A 75 2.45 -5.55 -7.99
CA LEU A 75 2.76 -6.66 -7.09
C LEU A 75 1.72 -7.80 -7.15
N ILE A 76 0.50 -7.52 -7.61
CA ILE A 76 -0.55 -8.51 -7.88
C ILE A 76 -0.40 -9.12 -9.28
N ALA A 77 0.03 -8.32 -10.26
CA ALA A 77 0.17 -8.75 -11.66
C ALA A 77 1.41 -9.64 -11.90
N TRP A 78 2.33 -9.71 -10.93
CA TRP A 78 3.58 -10.46 -10.99
C TRP A 78 3.54 -11.66 -10.05
#